data_AF-A0A354S656-F1
#
_entry.id   AF-A0A354S656-F1
#
_cell.length_a   1.000
_cell.length_b   1.000
_cell.length_c   1.000
_cell.angle_alpha   90.00
_cell.angle_beta   90.00
_cell.angle_gamma   90.00
#
_symmetry.space_group_name_H-M   'P 1'
#
loop_
_entity.id
_entity.type
_entity.pdbx_description
1 polymer ?
#
loop_
_entity_poly.entity_id
_entity_poly.type
_entity_poly.pdbx_seq_one_letter_code
_entity_poly.pdbx_strand_id
1 'polypeptide(L)'
;VNIGMWFERFVIIVTSLHRDYLPSSWSMFSPTFVDIGIFIGTIGFFFVLFLLYARTFPVIAQAELKTILKSSGESQKKHHDPHGAH
;
A
#
# COMPACT_ATOMS: atom_id res chain seq x y z
N VAL A 1 -4.66 -9.15 6.47
CA VAL A 1 -4.25 -7.88 7.13
C VAL A 1 -5.00 -6.69 6.54
N ASN A 2 -4.85 -6.35 5.26
CA ASN A 2 -5.47 -5.15 4.64
C ASN A 2 -6.99 -5.07 4.80
N ILE A 3 -7.71 -6.18 4.58
CA ILE A 3 -9.17 -6.27 4.77
C ILE A 3 -9.56 -6.11 6.25
N GLY A 4 -8.81 -6.73 7.16
CA GLY A 4 -9.07 -6.66 8.61
C GLY A 4 -8.86 -5.26 9.19
N MET A 5 -7.80 -4.57 8.77
CA MET A 5 -7.53 -3.18 9.16
C MET A 5 -8.59 -2.22 8.59
N TRP A 6 -9.09 -2.49 7.39
CA TRP A 6 -10.17 -1.70 6.80
C TRP A 6 -11.49 -1.90 7.55
N PHE A 7 -11.84 -3.14 7.91
CA PHE A 7 -13.03 -3.42 8.72
C PHE A 7 -12.95 -2.78 10.11
N GLU A 8 -11.78 -2.76 10.76
CA GLU A 8 -11.57 -2.05 12.02
C GLU A 8 -11.99 -0.57 11.90
N ARG A 9 -11.54 0.12 10.84
CA ARG A 9 -11.88 1.53 10.59
C ARG A 9 -13.34 1.72 10.22
N PHE A 10 -13.91 0.83 9.41
CA PHE A 10 -15.32 0.85 9.06
C PHE A 10 -16.21 0.74 10.31
N VAL A 11 -15.91 -0.21 11.21
CA VAL A 11 -16.67 -0.42 12.45
C VAL A 11 -16.56 0.79 13.38
N ILE A 12 -15.36 1.34 13.61
CA ILE A 12 -15.17 2.53 14.46
C ILE A 12 -16.00 3.72 13.96
N ILE A 13 -15.98 3.99 12.65
CA ILE A 13 -16.64 5.17 12.07
C ILE A 13 -18.16 4.99 12.04
N VAL A 14 -18.66 3.86 11.55
CA VAL A 14 -20.12 3.62 11.41
C VAL A 14 -20.80 3.48 12.76
N THR A 15 -20.14 2.84 13.73
CA THR A 15 -20.70 2.62 15.08
C THR A 15 -20.66 3.89 15.93
N SER A 16 -19.68 4.77 15.75
CA SER A 16 -19.60 6.03 16.49
C SER A 16 -20.64 7.05 16.03
N LEU A 17 -20.92 7.14 14.72
CA LEU A 17 -21.92 8.08 14.16
C LEU A 17 -23.39 7.66 14.38
N HIS A 18 -23.66 6.37 14.61
CA HIS A 18 -25.03 5.88 14.86
C HIS A 18 -25.59 6.26 16.24
N ARG A 19 -24.71 6.63 17.19
CA ARG A 19 -25.02 6.84 18.61
C ARG A 19 -24.62 8.25 19.03
N ASP A 20 -25.15 9.24 18.32
CA ASP A 20 -24.97 10.64 18.69
C ASP A 20 -25.76 11.00 19.96
N TYR A 21 -25.36 12.11 20.60
CA TYR A 21 -25.81 12.56 21.93
C TYR A 21 -27.33 12.82 22.06
N LEU A 22 -28.08 12.92 20.95
CA LEU A 22 -29.52 13.13 20.90
C LEU A 22 -30.25 11.87 20.38
N PRO A 23 -31.14 11.24 21.18
CA PRO A 23 -31.84 10.01 20.79
C PRO A 23 -32.71 10.15 19.53
N SER A 24 -33.15 11.37 19.19
CA SER A 24 -33.93 11.67 18.00
C SER A 24 -33.15 11.58 16.69
N SER A 25 -31.81 11.57 16.75
CA SER A 25 -30.92 11.54 15.59
C SER A 25 -30.36 10.14 15.29
N TRP A 26 -30.86 9.10 15.98
CA TRP A 26 -30.49 7.72 15.69
C TRP A 26 -31.05 7.32 14.32
N SER A 27 -30.24 7.48 13.29
CA SER A 27 -30.55 7.01 11.94
C SER A 27 -29.75 5.76 11.62
N MET A 28 -30.38 4.78 10.99
CA MET A 28 -29.68 3.59 10.51
C MET A 28 -28.96 3.89 9.20
N PHE A 29 -27.62 4.03 9.23
CA PHE A 29 -26.82 4.12 7.99
C PHE A 29 -26.85 2.77 7.26
N SER A 30 -27.61 2.71 6.18
CA SER A 30 -27.60 1.60 5.24
C SER A 30 -26.76 2.00 4.03
N PRO A 31 -25.58 1.39 3.81
CA PRO A 31 -24.78 1.68 2.64
C PRO A 31 -25.57 1.31 1.38
N THR A 32 -25.64 2.26 0.45
CA THR A 32 -26.30 2.09 -0.83
C THR A 32 -25.34 1.48 -1.85
N PHE A 33 -25.88 0.99 -2.97
CA PHE A 33 -25.05 0.49 -4.08
C PHE A 33 -24.05 1.55 -4.58
N VAL A 34 -24.38 2.84 -4.45
CA VAL A 34 -23.50 3.95 -4.82
C VAL A 34 -22.27 4.01 -3.92
N ASP A 35 -22.42 3.79 -2.61
CA ASP A 35 -21.29 3.80 -1.66
C ASP A 35 -20.28 2.69 -1.94
N ILE A 36 -20.79 1.50 -2.25
CA ILE A 36 -19.98 0.34 -2.66
C ILE A 36 -19.33 0.60 -4.02
N GLY A 37 -20.08 1.19 -4.95
CA GLY A 37 -19.58 1.58 -6.27
C GLY A 37 -18.43 2.59 -6.19
N ILE A 38 -18.52 3.60 -5.33
CA ILE A 38 -17.46 4.58 -5.10
C ILE A 38 -16.24 3.89 -4.48
N PHE A 39 -16.44 3.02 -3.47
CA PHE A 39 -15.34 2.28 -2.86
C PHE A 39 -14.56 1.43 -3.89
N ILE A 40 -15.27 0.60 -4.67
CA ILE A 40 -14.65 -0.19 -5.74
C ILE A 40 -14.04 0.72 -6.82
N GLY A 41 -14.70 1.83 -7.14
CA GLY A 41 -14.21 2.84 -8.09
C GLY A 41 -12.86 3.43 -7.67
N THR A 42 -12.66 3.72 -6.39
CA THR A 42 -11.36 4.23 -5.89
C THR A 42 -10.24 3.18 -5.99
N ILE A 43 -10.56 1.89 -5.76
CA ILE A 43 -9.61 0.78 -5.96
C ILE A 43 -9.23 0.69 -7.44
N GLY A 44 -10.21 0.72 -8.33
CA GLY A 44 -10.00 0.71 -9.78
C GLY A 44 -9.15 1.89 -10.24
N PHE A 45 -9.48 3.11 -9.77
CA PHE A 45 -8.74 4.32 -10.10
C PHE A 45 -7.29 4.28 -9.62
N PHE A 46 -7.04 3.77 -8.41
CA PHE A 46 -5.69 3.52 -7.91
C PHE A 46 -4.91 2.59 -8.85
N PHE A 47 -5.51 1.46 -9.25
CA PHE A 47 -4.85 0.52 -10.17
C PHE A 47 -4.62 1.12 -11.55
N VAL A 48 -5.54 1.92 -12.07
CA VAL A 48 -5.35 2.61 -13.35
C VAL A 48 -4.11 3.52 -13.29
N LEU A 49 -4.01 4.37 -12.26
CA LEU A 49 -2.86 5.25 -12.09
C LEU A 49 -1.57 4.49 -11.82
N PHE A 50 -1.63 3.44 -10.98
CA PHE A 50 -0.48 2.60 -10.67
C PHE A 50 0.04 1.84 -11.89
N LEU A 51 -0.85 1.26 -12.70
CA LEU A 51 -0.48 0.55 -13.93
C LEU A 51 0.07 1.51 -14.98
N LEU A 52 -0.52 2.71 -15.10
CA LEU A 52 0.01 3.75 -15.97
C LEU A 52 1.42 4.14 -15.54
N TYR A 53 1.63 4.41 -14.25
CA TYR A 53 2.95 4.68 -13.68
C TYR A 53 3.94 3.55 -13.96
N ALA A 54 3.57 2.30 -13.67
CA ALA A 54 4.44 1.15 -13.85
C ALA A 54 4.80 0.90 -15.33
N ARG A 55 3.95 1.36 -16.26
CA ARG A 55 4.23 1.29 -17.69
C ARG A 55 5.10 2.44 -18.19
N THR A 56 4.92 3.65 -17.67
CA THR A 56 5.63 4.85 -18.19
C THR A 56 6.93 5.15 -17.46
N PHE A 57 7.08 4.73 -16.19
CA PHE A 57 8.25 5.03 -15.36
C PHE A 57 8.97 3.75 -14.91
N PRO A 58 10.30 3.79 -14.71
CA PRO A 58 11.04 2.68 -14.13
C PRO A 58 10.61 2.49 -12.67
N VAL A 59 10.06 1.32 -12.36
CA VAL A 59 9.53 0.99 -11.02
C VAL A 59 10.65 0.94 -9.95
N ILE A 60 11.90 0.71 -10.37
CA ILE A 60 13.04 0.54 -9.46
C ILE A 60 14.03 1.70 -9.60
N ALA A 61 14.46 2.24 -8.45
CA ALA A 61 15.44 3.31 -8.36
C ALA A 61 16.83 2.86 -8.85
N GLN A 62 17.18 3.25 -10.08
CA GLN A 62 18.42 2.83 -10.73
C GLN A 62 19.70 3.37 -10.04
N ALA A 63 19.62 4.55 -9.42
CA ALA A 63 20.75 5.15 -8.72
C ALA A 63 21.19 4.30 -7.52
N GLU A 64 20.23 3.77 -6.76
CA GLU A 64 20.48 2.93 -5.59
C GLU A 64 20.86 1.50 -5.98
N LEU A 65 20.24 0.94 -7.02
CA LEU A 65 20.62 -0.39 -7.51
C LEU A 65 22.10 -0.47 -7.89
N LYS A 66 22.64 0.57 -8.54
CA LYS A 66 24.04 0.61 -8.97
C LYS A 66 25.02 0.61 -7.79
N THR A 67 24.70 1.31 -6.70
CA THR A 67 25.57 1.36 -5.51
C THR A 67 25.54 0.03 -4.76
N ILE A 68 24.35 -0.56 -4.59
CA ILE A 68 24.18 -1.86 -3.92
C ILE A 68 24.91 -2.96 -4.70
N LEU A 69 24.70 -3.06 -6.02
CA LEU A 69 25.35 -4.08 -6.85
C LEU A 69 26.88 -3.99 -6.80
N LYS A 70 27.43 -2.77 -6.79
CA LYS A 70 28.88 -2.56 -6.65
C LYS A 70 29.38 -3.04 -5.29
N SER A 71 28.72 -2.62 -4.20
CA SER A 71 29.07 -3.03 -2.83
C SER A 71 28.97 -4.55 -2.63
N SER A 72 27.90 -5.18 -3.12
CA SER A 72 27.70 -6.62 -3.04
C SER A 72 28.75 -7.39 -3.84
N GLY A 73 29.09 -6.93 -5.06
CA GLY A 73 30.11 -7.55 -5.90
C GLY A 73 31.53 -7.45 -5.34
N GLU A 74 31.89 -6.31 -4.73
CA GLU A 74 33.18 -6.14 -4.04
C GLU A 74 33.30 -7.05 -2.81
N SER A 75 32.23 -7.20 -2.04
CA SER A 75 32.19 -8.11 -0.89
C SER A 75 32.34 -9.59 -1.31
N GLN A 76 31.69 -9.98 -2.42
CA GLN A 76 31.75 -11.34 -2.95
C GLN A 76 33.16 -11.69 -3.47
N LYS A 77 33.82 -10.75 -4.18
CA LYS A 77 35.23 -10.93 -4.61
C LYS A 77 36.18 -11.10 -3.43
N LYS A 78 36.07 -10.25 -2.40
CA LYS A 78 36.87 -10.39 -1.17
C LYS A 78 36.68 -11.72 -0.45
N HIS A 79 35.52 -12.35 -0.58
CA HIS A 79 35.23 -13.65 0.04
C HIS A 79 35.68 -14.84 -0.83
N HIS A 80 35.85 -14.63 -2.15
CA HIS A 80 36.26 -15.67 -3.11
C HIS A 80 37.77 -15.70 -3.38
N ASP A 81 38.56 -14.79 -2.84
CA ASP A 81 40.02 -14.82 -2.89
C ASP A 81 40.62 -15.42 -1.60
N PRO A 82 40.76 -16.75 -1.47
CA PRO A 82 41.52 -17.36 -0.38
C PRO A 82 43.04 -17.24 -0.55
N HIS A 83 43.55 -16.67 -1.66
CA HIS A 83 44.98 -16.72 -2.03
C HIS A 83 45.64 -15.39 -2.45
N GLY A 84 45.00 -14.24 -2.23
CA GLY A 84 45.50 -12.93 -2.70
C GLY A 84 46.52 -12.20 -1.81
N ALA A 85 47.03 -12.84 -0.74
CA ALA A 85 47.99 -12.23 0.19
C ALA A 85 49.26 -13.09 0.31
N HIS A 86 50.12 -13.01 -0.70
CA HIS A 86 51.55 -13.30 -0.60
C HIS A 86 52.31 -12.29 -1.45
#